data_AF-A0A2D7XFH2-F1
#
_entry.id   AF-A0A2D7XFH2-F1
#
_cell.length_a   1.000
_cell.length_b   1.000
_cell.length_c   1.000
_cell.angle_alpha   90.00
_cell.angle_beta   90.00
_cell.angle_gamma   90.00
#
_symmetry.space_group_name_H-M   'P 1'
#
loop_
_entity.id
_entity.type
_entity.pdbx_description
1 polymer ?
#
loop_
_entity_poly.entity_id
_entity_poly.type
_entity_poly.pdbx_seq_one_letter_code
_entity_poly.pdbx_strand_id
1 'polypeptide(L)'
;MTSVVVILSIALLVSISLNIFMFWYGRAILEDFYYMSDNLGSLIEQIILFSEHLRSVHELEMFYGDEILGGLIRHSKDLVETVQDFVEIVELFEADEETDVNE
;
A
#
# COMPACT_ATOMS: atom_id res chain seq x y z
N MET A 1 46.25 18.89 17.67
CA MET A 1 45.56 17.84 18.46
C MET A 1 44.15 18.26 18.86
N THR A 2 43.94 19.45 19.44
CA THR A 2 42.61 19.97 19.81
C THR A 2 41.65 20.13 18.63
N SER A 3 42.11 20.63 17.47
CA SER A 3 41.25 20.78 16.29
C SER A 3 40.67 19.46 15.76
N VAL A 4 41.43 18.36 15.84
CA VAL A 4 40.98 17.03 15.42
C VAL A 4 39.91 16.49 16.37
N VAL A 5 40.08 16.70 17.68
CA VAL A 5 39.08 16.31 18.70
C VAL A 5 37.77 17.06 18.48
N VAL A 6 37.82 18.37 18.20
CA VAL A 6 36.60 19.17 17.94
C VAL A 6 35.84 18.67 16.71
N ILE A 7 36.55 18.34 15.62
CA ILE A 7 35.92 17.82 14.40
C ILE A 7 35.27 16.46 14.65
N LEU A 8 35.95 15.56 15.37
CA LEU A 8 35.41 14.24 15.73
C LEU A 8 34.16 14.35 16.61
N SER A 9 34.15 15.26 17.60
CA SER A 9 32.99 15.49 18.46
C SER A 9 31.78 16.00 17.69
N ILE A 10 31.98 16.91 16.72
CA ILE A 10 30.89 17.41 15.86
C ILE A 10 30.38 16.30 14.95
N ALA A 11 31.27 15.52 14.33
CA ALA A 11 30.89 14.39 13.48
C ALA A 11 30.05 13.36 14.27
N LEU A 12 30.42 13.09 15.52
CA LEU A 12 29.67 12.19 16.40
C LEU A 12 28.26 12.74 16.68
N LEU A 13 28.13 14.03 17.02
CA LEU A 13 26.84 14.65 17.30
C LEU A 13 25.92 14.67 16.08
N VAL A 14 26.48 14.91 14.88
CA VAL A 14 25.74 14.85 13.61
C VAL A 14 25.27 13.42 13.36
N SER A 15 26.13 12.42 13.58
CA SER A 15 25.77 11.01 13.40
C SER A 15 24.63 10.59 14.36
N ILE A 16 24.69 10.99 15.63
CA ILE A 16 23.63 10.71 16.61
C ILE A 16 22.32 11.37 16.18
N SER A 17 22.38 12.64 15.78
CA SER A 17 21.20 13.38 15.30
C SER A 17 20.58 12.72 14.07
N LEU A 18 21.41 12.27 13.13
CA LEU A 18 20.96 11.57 11.93
C LEU A 18 20.28 10.24 12.25
N ASN A 19 20.82 9.47 13.20
CA ASN A 19 20.21 8.21 13.62
C ASN A 19 18.84 8.44 14.27
N ILE A 20 18.71 9.44 15.14
CA ILE A 20 17.43 9.81 15.76
C ILE A 20 16.42 10.22 14.68
N PHE A 21 16.87 11.03 13.72
CA PHE A 21 16.04 11.45 12.60
C PHE A 21 15.59 10.25 11.74
N MET A 22 16.50 9.33 11.42
CA MET A 22 16.17 8.10 10.67
C MET A 22 15.15 7.25 11.41
N PHE A 23 15.32 7.04 12.72
CA PHE A 23 14.40 6.24 13.51
C PHE A 23 13.01 6.89 13.58
N TRP A 24 12.96 8.20 13.80
CA TRP A 24 11.70 8.95 13.82
C TRP A 24 11.01 8.96 12.46
N TYR A 25 11.75 9.17 11.39
CA TYR A 25 11.24 9.17 10.02
C TYR A 25 10.75 7.78 9.59
N GLY A 26 11.48 6.73 9.94
CA GLY A 26 11.04 5.34 9.72
C GLY A 26 9.71 5.07 10.39
N ARG A 27 9.59 5.41 11.68
CA ARG A 27 8.31 5.30 12.42
C ARG A 27 7.17 6.05 11.75
N ALA A 28 7.40 7.27 11.27
CA ALA A 28 6.38 8.07 10.61
C ALA A 28 5.89 7.43 9.29
N ILE A 29 6.82 6.92 8.47
CA ILE A 29 6.44 6.26 7.21
C ILE A 29 5.66 4.98 7.46
N LEU A 30 6.06 4.17 8.45
CA LEU A 30 5.35 2.91 8.75
C LEU A 30 3.90 3.17 9.15
N GLU A 31 3.63 4.22 9.92
CA GLU A 31 2.27 4.62 10.31
C GLU A 31 1.44 5.06 9.08
N ASP A 32 2.03 5.88 8.21
CA ASP A 32 1.38 6.32 6.97
C ASP A 32 1.14 5.15 6.01
N PHE A 33 2.05 4.17 5.95
CA PHE A 33 1.94 2.99 5.11
C PHE A 33 0.83 2.05 5.60
N TYR A 34 0.73 1.83 6.90
CA TYR A 34 -0.35 1.05 7.50
C TYR A 34 -1.72 1.67 7.24
N TYR A 35 -1.82 3.01 7.38
CA TYR A 35 -3.04 3.72 7.03
C TYR A 35 -3.38 3.56 5.54
N MET A 36 -2.39 3.61 4.65
CA MET A 36 -2.61 3.39 3.22
C MET A 36 -3.12 1.97 2.93
N SER A 37 -2.55 0.95 3.59
CA SER A 37 -2.96 -0.46 3.49
C SER A 37 -4.44 -0.66 3.83
N ASP A 38 -4.87 -0.13 4.99
CA ASP A 38 -6.27 -0.21 5.43
C ASP A 38 -7.24 0.47 4.44
N ASN A 39 -6.86 1.65 3.93
CA ASN A 39 -7.68 2.35 2.93
C ASN A 39 -7.72 1.63 1.57
N LEU A 40 -6.67 0.91 1.19
CA LEU A 40 -6.65 0.11 -0.04
C LEU A 40 -7.65 -1.04 0.02
N GLY A 41 -7.78 -1.70 1.18
CA GLY A 41 -8.80 -2.74 1.38
C GLY A 41 -10.23 -2.22 1.14
N SER A 42 -10.55 -1.06 1.72
CA SER A 42 -11.86 -0.41 1.49
C SER A 42 -12.08 -0.01 0.03
N LEU A 43 -11.03 0.38 -0.68
CA LEU A 43 -11.10 0.74 -2.09
C LEU A 43 -11.35 -0.51 -2.97
N ILE A 44 -10.72 -1.63 -2.66
CA ILE A 44 -10.97 -2.92 -3.34
C ILE A 44 -12.44 -3.32 -3.21
N GLU A 45 -13.00 -3.24 -2.00
CA GLU A 45 -14.39 -3.60 -1.76
C GLU A 45 -15.34 -2.78 -2.64
N GLN A 46 -15.09 -1.48 -2.78
CA GLN A 46 -15.87 -0.61 -3.66
C GLN A 46 -15.75 -1.00 -5.14
N ILE A 47 -14.56 -1.39 -5.60
CA ILE A 47 -14.36 -1.83 -6.99
C ILE A 47 -15.07 -3.17 -7.25
N ILE A 48 -15.03 -4.11 -6.28
CA ILE A 48 -15.75 -5.38 -6.40
C ILE A 48 -17.25 -5.14 -6.52
N LEU A 49 -17.82 -4.30 -5.66
CA LEU A 49 -19.24 -3.92 -5.72
C LEU A 49 -19.60 -3.25 -7.04
N PHE A 50 -18.73 -2.39 -7.57
CA PHE A 50 -18.90 -1.78 -8.89
C PHE A 50 -18.93 -2.83 -10.02
N SER A 51 -18.00 -3.78 -10.00
CA SER A 51 -17.94 -4.88 -10.97
C SER A 51 -19.20 -5.75 -10.93
N GLU A 52 -19.67 -6.08 -9.72
CA GLU A 52 -20.91 -6.84 -9.53
C GLU A 52 -22.14 -6.07 -10.03
N HIS A 53 -22.21 -4.76 -9.77
CA HIS A 53 -23.28 -3.92 -10.25
C HIS A 53 -23.30 -3.86 -11.78
N LEU A 54 -22.15 -3.68 -12.43
CA LEU A 54 -22.05 -3.71 -13.89
C LEU A 54 -22.52 -5.06 -14.48
N ARG A 55 -22.16 -6.17 -13.84
CA ARG A 55 -22.63 -7.50 -14.25
C ARG A 55 -24.15 -7.59 -14.18
N SER A 56 -24.76 -7.11 -13.09
CA SER A 56 -26.22 -7.10 -12.94
C SER A 56 -26.94 -6.28 -14.02
N VAL A 57 -26.32 -5.18 -14.46
CA VAL A 57 -26.87 -4.32 -15.52
C VAL A 57 -26.77 -4.98 -16.90
N HIS A 58 -25.67 -5.67 -17.19
CA HIS A 58 -25.49 -6.40 -18.45
C HIS A 58 -26.42 -7.62 -18.58
N GLU A 59 -26.83 -8.21 -17.45
CA GLU A 59 -27.80 -9.30 -17.42
C GLU A 59 -29.24 -8.84 -17.71
N LEU A 60 -29.52 -7.53 -17.73
CA LEU A 60 -30.81 -7.00 -18.15
C LEU A 60 -31.00 -7.19 -19.66
N GLU A 61 -32.18 -7.70 -20.08
CA GLU A 61 -32.51 -8.03 -21.48
C GLU A 61 -32.25 -6.88 -22.47
N MET A 62 -32.30 -5.62 -22.03
CA MET A 62 -32.08 -4.46 -22.89
C MET A 62 -30.61 -4.18 -23.23
N PHE A 63 -29.67 -4.78 -22.49
CA PHE A 63 -28.21 -4.60 -22.67
C PHE A 63 -27.50 -5.89 -23.08
N TYR A 64 -28.23 -6.99 -23.21
CA TYR A 64 -27.68 -8.30 -23.56
C TYR A 64 -27.16 -8.28 -25.00
N GLY A 65 -25.83 -8.33 -25.16
CA GLY A 65 -25.16 -8.23 -26.46
C GLY A 65 -24.51 -6.88 -26.76
N ASP A 66 -24.50 -5.94 -25.80
CA ASP A 66 -23.70 -4.72 -25.90
C ASP A 66 -22.21 -5.04 -25.67
N GLU A 67 -21.44 -5.00 -26.76
CA GLU A 67 -19.99 -5.25 -26.77
C GLU A 67 -19.20 -4.24 -25.92
N ILE A 68 -19.68 -3.00 -25.79
CA ILE A 68 -19.07 -1.96 -24.95
C ILE A 68 -19.24 -2.31 -23.48
N LEU A 69 -20.46 -2.68 -23.07
CA LEU A 69 -20.75 -3.03 -21.68
C LEU A 69 -20.03 -4.34 -21.27
N GLY A 70 -19.97 -5.33 -22.17
CA GLY A 70 -19.17 -6.54 -21.96
C GLY A 70 -17.67 -6.24 -21.83
N GLY A 71 -17.15 -5.31 -22.63
CA GLY A 71 -15.77 -4.82 -22.51
C GLY A 71 -15.50 -4.15 -21.16
N LEU A 72 -16.46 -3.35 -20.67
CA LEU A 72 -16.36 -2.65 -19.39
C LEU A 72 -16.35 -3.62 -18.20
N ILE A 73 -17.16 -4.67 -18.24
CA ILE A 73 -17.16 -5.74 -17.23
C ILE A 73 -15.80 -6.43 -17.16
N ARG A 74 -15.23 -6.78 -18.33
CA ARG A 74 -13.90 -7.40 -18.39
C ARG A 74 -12.83 -6.48 -17.79
N HIS A 75 -12.78 -5.22 -18.22
CA HIS A 75 -11.80 -4.26 -17.67
C HIS A 75 -12.00 -4.02 -16.17
N SER A 76 -13.25 -3.99 -15.70
CA SER A 76 -13.52 -3.88 -14.26
C SER A 76 -13.03 -5.09 -13.49
N LYS A 77 -13.10 -6.29 -14.07
CA LYS A 77 -12.60 -7.52 -13.44
C LYS A 77 -11.07 -7.57 -13.42
N ASP A 78 -10.43 -7.21 -14.53
CA ASP A 78 -8.96 -7.11 -14.62
C ASP A 78 -8.41 -6.09 -13.61
N LEU A 79 -9.15 -4.99 -13.38
CA LEU A 79 -8.82 -4.00 -12.35
C LEU A 79 -8.92 -4.59 -10.94
N VAL A 80 -9.97 -5.36 -10.62
CA VAL A 80 -10.10 -6.03 -9.30
C VAL A 80 -8.91 -6.96 -9.05
N GLU A 81 -8.57 -7.79 -10.02
CA GLU A 81 -7.47 -8.76 -9.92
C GLU A 81 -6.13 -8.05 -9.67
N THR A 82 -5.85 -7.01 -10.46
CA THR A 82 -4.61 -6.22 -10.30
C THR A 82 -4.49 -5.60 -8.89
N VAL A 83 -5.58 -5.07 -8.35
CA VAL A 83 -5.55 -4.41 -7.03
C VAL A 83 -5.49 -5.46 -5.90
N GLN A 84 -6.10 -6.63 -6.07
CA GLN A 84 -5.97 -7.76 -5.13
C GLN A 84 -4.52 -8.26 -5.03
N ASP A 85 -3.82 -8.42 -6.15
CA ASP A 85 -2.41 -8.81 -6.16
C ASP A 85 -1.54 -7.81 -5.36
N PHE A 86 -1.84 -6.51 -5.45
CA PHE A 86 -1.15 -5.48 -4.67
C PHE A 86 -1.40 -5.62 -3.17
N VAL A 87 -2.63 -5.92 -2.76
CA VAL A 87 -2.96 -6.09 -1.33
C VAL A 87 -2.36 -7.37 -0.76
N GLU A 88 -2.36 -8.48 -1.50
CA GLU A 88 -1.70 -9.73 -1.05
C GLU A 88 -0.21 -9.50 -0.76
N ILE A 89 0.48 -8.73 -1.61
CA ILE A 89 1.88 -8.37 -1.39
C ILE A 89 2.04 -7.55 -0.10
N VAL A 90 1.18 -6.56 0.13
CA VAL A 90 1.23 -5.70 1.32
C VAL A 90 0.96 -6.50 2.60
N GLU A 91 -0.04 -7.38 2.59
CA GLU A 91 -0.36 -8.27 3.72
C GLU A 91 0.82 -9.20 4.05
N LEU A 92 1.53 -9.71 3.04
CA LEU A 92 2.72 -10.55 3.23
C LEU A 92 3.86 -9.78 3.93
N PHE A 93 4.07 -8.51 3.57
CA PHE A 93 5.08 -7.66 4.22
C PHE A 93 4.73 -7.37 5.69
N GLU A 94 3.44 -7.16 6.01
CA GLU A 94 2.99 -6.95 7.39
C GLU A 94 3.18 -8.23 8.23
N ALA A 95 2.90 -9.41 7.67
CA ALA A 95 3.05 -10.69 8.36
C ALA A 95 4.51 -11.02 8.71
N ASP A 96 5.47 -10.66 7.85
CA ASP A 96 6.89 -10.87 8.12
C ASP A 96 7.42 -9.96 9.24
N GLU A 97 6.92 -8.72 9.38
CA GLU A 97 7.35 -7.81 10.46
C GLU A 97 6.96 -8.30 11.87
N GLU A 98 5.83 -8.99 12.04
CA GLU A 98 5.43 -9.55 13.35
C GLU A 98 6.33 -10.71 13.82
N THR A 99 7.01 -11.38 12.89
CA THR A 99 7.88 -12.53 13.21
C THR A 99 9.25 -12.13 13.75
N ASP A 100 9.76 -10.95 13.38
CA ASP A 100 11.09 -10.45 13.79
C ASP A 100 11.07 -9.69 15.15
N VAL A 101 9.88 -9.38 15.69
CA VAL A 101 9.74 -8.66 16.98
C VAL A 101 9.75 -9.60 18.20
N ASN A 102 9.66 -10.92 17.98
CA ASN A 102 9.52 -11.93 19.04
C ASN A 102 10.75 -12.87 19.20
N GLU A 103 11.90 -12.55 18.61
CA GLU A 103 13.17 -13.28 18.84
C GLU A 103 14.19 -12.49 19.69
#